data_AF-A0A1M4X594-F1
#
_entry.id   AF-A0A1M4X594-F1
#
_cell.length_a   1.000
_cell.length_b   1.000
_cell.length_c   1.000
_cell.angle_alpha   90.00
_cell.angle_beta   90.00
_cell.angle_gamma   90.00
#
_symmetry.space_group_name_H-M   'P 1'
#
loop_
_entity.id
_entity.type
_entity.pdbx_description
1 polymer ?
#
loop_
_entity_poly.entity_id
_entity_poly.type
_entity_poly.pdbx_seq_one_letter_code
_entity_poly.pdbx_strand_id
1 'polypeptide(L)'
;MQENSKNEFIKIAEEYVLNNAGDHVQVSYTEDYDDLFVFGYQAKDKKVKLIGQGPILLVKKDGRIFEYGSAWGEKRARIDVITKLNKERLIRIFHEDYNIQHNNYDFVINSVYQEDEGEELNALVNVLLKNKIYYLIRDENNETKTHYYTKEHLEKTLQQTPVNFGQHFIQNLEDVLVDLINTNPYFSWTLLEKTK
;
A
#
# COMPACT_ATOMS: atom_id res chain seq x y z
N MET A 1 -7.48 -20.87 26.43
CA MET A 1 -8.41 -19.82 25.94
C MET A 1 -8.18 -19.65 24.44
N GLN A 2 -8.88 -20.39 23.56
CA GLN A 2 -8.66 -20.29 22.10
C GLN A 2 -9.89 -20.61 21.23
N GLU A 3 -10.91 -21.34 21.72
CA GLU A 3 -12.09 -21.68 20.88
C GLU A 3 -13.04 -20.50 20.62
N ASN A 4 -13.15 -19.54 21.54
CA ASN A 4 -14.09 -18.42 21.39
C ASN A 4 -13.66 -17.40 20.32
N SER A 5 -12.35 -17.20 20.09
CA SER A 5 -11.86 -16.23 19.11
C SER A 5 -12.01 -16.70 17.67
N LYS A 6 -11.83 -18.01 17.41
CA LYS A 6 -11.98 -18.55 16.05
C LYS A 6 -13.42 -18.45 15.55
N ASN A 7 -14.40 -18.71 16.42
CA ASN A 7 -15.81 -18.57 16.08
C ASN A 7 -16.20 -17.13 15.76
N GLU A 8 -15.55 -16.15 16.39
CA GLU A 8 -15.75 -14.73 16.08
C GLU A 8 -15.23 -14.38 14.68
N PHE A 9 -14.03 -14.84 14.30
CA PHE A 9 -13.49 -14.60 12.96
C PHE A 9 -14.27 -15.29 11.85
N ILE A 10 -14.84 -16.47 12.12
CA ILE A 10 -15.75 -17.15 11.20
C ILE A 10 -17.00 -16.28 10.96
N LYS A 11 -17.61 -15.74 12.02
CA LYS A 11 -18.77 -14.84 11.88
C LYS A 11 -18.43 -13.59 11.07
N ILE A 12 -17.28 -12.97 11.31
CA ILE A 12 -16.81 -11.83 10.53
C ILE A 12 -16.65 -12.21 9.05
N ALA A 13 -16.09 -13.39 8.75
CA ALA A 13 -15.96 -13.87 7.38
C ALA A 13 -17.32 -14.14 6.72
N GLU A 14 -18.27 -14.74 7.43
CA GLU A 14 -19.63 -14.98 6.95
C GLU A 14 -20.39 -13.68 6.67
N GLU A 15 -20.33 -12.72 7.60
CA GLU A 15 -20.91 -11.38 7.44
C GLU A 15 -20.27 -10.63 6.28
N TYR A 16 -18.94 -10.71 6.15
CA TYR A 16 -18.21 -10.11 5.04
C TYR A 16 -18.68 -10.67 3.69
N VAL A 17 -18.73 -11.99 3.56
CA VAL A 17 -19.15 -12.68 2.33
C VAL A 17 -20.60 -12.34 1.99
N LEU A 18 -21.49 -12.35 2.98
CA LEU A 18 -22.89 -11.98 2.80
C LEU A 18 -23.04 -10.54 2.29
N ASN A 19 -22.32 -9.59 2.89
CA ASN A 19 -22.43 -8.18 2.56
C ASN A 19 -21.80 -7.80 1.22
N ASN A 20 -20.72 -8.48 0.80
CA ASN A 20 -19.96 -8.12 -0.40
C ASN A 20 -20.28 -9.00 -1.62
N ALA A 21 -20.56 -10.28 -1.41
CA ALA A 21 -20.82 -11.23 -2.47
C ALA A 21 -22.26 -11.76 -2.47
N GLY A 22 -23.04 -11.54 -1.41
CA GLY A 22 -24.45 -11.90 -1.32
C GLY A 22 -24.72 -13.29 -0.74
N ASP A 23 -25.99 -13.63 -0.62
CA ASP A 23 -26.46 -14.85 0.04
C ASP A 23 -26.31 -16.12 -0.81
N HIS A 24 -26.08 -16.00 -2.12
CA HIS A 24 -25.88 -17.10 -3.05
C HIS A 24 -24.51 -17.78 -2.91
N VAL A 25 -23.62 -17.21 -2.09
CA VAL A 25 -22.30 -17.75 -1.79
C VAL A 25 -22.16 -18.11 -0.30
N GLN A 26 -21.13 -18.87 0.04
CA GLN A 26 -20.80 -19.25 1.41
C GLN A 26 -19.28 -19.35 1.59
N VAL A 27 -18.82 -19.12 2.82
CA VAL A 27 -17.42 -19.40 3.19
C VAL A 27 -17.10 -20.86 2.88
N SER A 28 -16.01 -21.09 2.16
CA SER A 28 -15.62 -22.40 1.61
C SER A 28 -14.44 -23.01 2.34
N TYR A 29 -13.52 -22.18 2.81
CA TYR A 29 -12.39 -22.59 3.63
C TYR A 29 -11.98 -21.45 4.56
N THR A 30 -11.31 -21.82 5.66
CA THR A 30 -10.74 -20.88 6.62
C THR A 30 -9.42 -21.42 7.14
N GLU A 31 -8.42 -20.57 7.28
CA GLU A 31 -7.17 -20.88 7.97
C GLU A 31 -6.87 -19.83 9.04
N ASP A 32 -6.45 -20.30 10.22
CA ASP A 32 -6.28 -19.47 11.40
C ASP A 32 -4.79 -19.38 11.76
N TYR A 33 -4.22 -18.18 11.64
CA TYR A 33 -2.82 -17.86 11.95
C TYR A 33 -2.74 -16.85 13.08
N ASP A 34 -1.60 -16.72 13.75
CA ASP A 34 -1.45 -15.86 14.94
C ASP A 34 -2.00 -14.44 14.74
N ASP A 35 -1.59 -13.75 13.66
CA ASP A 35 -2.00 -12.36 13.36
C ASP A 35 -3.11 -12.24 12.30
N LEU A 36 -3.39 -13.32 11.56
CA LEU A 36 -4.24 -13.28 10.37
C LEU A 36 -5.26 -14.41 10.39
N PHE A 37 -6.47 -14.11 9.95
CA PHE A 37 -7.48 -15.11 9.64
C PHE A 37 -7.73 -15.09 8.13
N VAL A 38 -7.49 -16.21 7.46
CA VAL A 38 -7.68 -16.34 6.02
C VAL A 38 -8.99 -17.05 5.76
N PHE A 39 -9.73 -16.60 4.76
CA PHE A 39 -10.92 -17.30 4.29
C PHE A 39 -11.09 -17.11 2.79
N GLY A 40 -11.87 -18.01 2.20
CA GLY A 40 -12.41 -17.83 0.86
C GLY A 40 -13.86 -18.26 0.83
N TYR A 41 -14.53 -18.00 -0.28
CA TYR A 41 -15.93 -18.35 -0.46
C TYR A 41 -16.15 -19.07 -1.79
N GLN A 42 -17.31 -19.70 -1.91
CA GLN A 42 -17.74 -20.42 -3.12
C GLN A 42 -19.25 -20.29 -3.29
N ALA A 43 -19.76 -20.62 -4.48
CA ALA A 43 -21.19 -20.64 -4.72
C ALA A 43 -21.85 -21.75 -3.88
N LYS A 44 -23.03 -21.48 -3.33
CA LYS A 44 -23.86 -22.51 -2.66
C LYS A 44 -24.32 -23.56 -3.68
N ASP A 45 -24.72 -23.13 -4.88
CA ASP A 45 -24.96 -24.03 -6.00
C ASP A 45 -23.64 -24.47 -6.64
N LYS A 46 -23.27 -25.73 -6.46
CA LYS A 46 -22.04 -26.32 -7.01
C LYS A 46 -21.97 -26.33 -8.55
N LYS A 47 -23.09 -26.10 -9.23
CA LYS A 47 -23.12 -25.93 -10.70
C LYS A 47 -22.60 -24.56 -11.13
N VAL A 48 -22.67 -23.57 -10.24
CA VAL A 48 -22.15 -22.23 -10.48
C VAL A 48 -20.66 -22.21 -10.16
N LYS A 49 -19.85 -21.81 -11.14
CA LYS A 49 -18.41 -21.58 -10.95
C LYS A 49 -18.16 -20.09 -10.82
N LEU A 50 -17.59 -19.69 -9.70
CA LEU A 50 -17.17 -18.31 -9.48
C LEU A 50 -15.79 -18.10 -10.10
N ILE A 51 -15.59 -16.96 -10.76
CA ILE A 51 -14.33 -16.59 -11.42
C ILE A 51 -13.74 -15.41 -10.65
N GLY A 52 -12.42 -15.43 -10.43
CA GLY A 52 -11.68 -14.30 -9.88
C GLY A 52 -11.53 -14.28 -8.36
N GLN A 53 -12.11 -15.23 -7.63
CA GLN A 53 -12.03 -15.30 -6.17
C GLN A 53 -10.71 -15.92 -5.70
N GLY A 54 -9.90 -15.14 -5.00
CA GLY A 54 -8.70 -15.60 -4.32
C GLY A 54 -8.86 -15.57 -2.79
N PRO A 55 -7.74 -15.69 -2.06
CA PRO A 55 -7.75 -15.63 -0.60
C PRO A 55 -8.12 -14.24 -0.10
N ILE A 56 -8.90 -14.19 0.98
CA ILE A 56 -9.22 -12.98 1.73
C ILE A 56 -8.56 -13.10 3.11
N LEU A 57 -7.91 -12.03 3.55
CA LEU A 57 -7.16 -12.00 4.80
C LEU A 57 -7.71 -10.92 5.72
N LEU A 58 -8.15 -11.34 6.90
CA LEU A 58 -8.56 -10.49 8.01
C LEU A 58 -7.39 -10.33 8.99
N VAL A 59 -7.01 -9.09 9.25
CA VAL A 59 -6.02 -8.73 10.28
C VAL A 59 -6.70 -8.74 11.64
N LYS A 60 -6.34 -9.68 12.51
CA LYS A 60 -7.04 -9.89 13.79
C LYS A 60 -6.93 -8.70 14.74
N LYS A 61 -5.81 -7.98 14.67
CA LYS A 61 -5.51 -6.86 15.57
C LYS A 61 -6.47 -5.68 15.39
N ASP A 62 -6.85 -5.39 14.15
CA ASP A 62 -7.54 -4.14 13.80
C ASP A 62 -8.72 -4.33 12.83
N GLY A 63 -9.02 -5.56 12.42
CA GLY A 63 -10.17 -5.90 11.61
C GLY A 63 -10.03 -5.56 10.12
N ARG A 64 -8.86 -5.09 9.66
CA ARG A 64 -8.65 -4.76 8.24
C ARG A 64 -8.71 -6.00 7.36
N ILE A 65 -9.29 -5.86 6.18
CA ILE A 65 -9.47 -6.95 5.22
C ILE A 65 -8.70 -6.64 3.93
N PHE A 66 -7.92 -7.63 3.48
CA PHE A 66 -7.19 -7.59 2.22
C PHE A 66 -7.68 -8.69 1.29
N GLU A 67 -8.11 -8.31 0.10
CA GLU A 67 -8.65 -9.20 -0.91
C GLU A 67 -7.66 -9.44 -2.03
N TYR A 68 -7.58 -10.69 -2.49
CA TYR A 68 -6.74 -11.07 -3.60
C TYR A 68 -7.54 -11.82 -4.66
N GLY A 69 -7.16 -11.63 -5.93
CA GLY A 69 -7.75 -12.36 -7.04
C GLY A 69 -7.34 -13.83 -7.08
N SER A 70 -8.10 -14.67 -7.79
CA SER A 70 -7.90 -16.13 -7.86
C SER A 70 -6.53 -16.61 -8.33
N ALA A 71 -5.75 -15.76 -9.03
CA ALA A 71 -4.38 -16.08 -9.43
C ALA A 71 -3.39 -16.06 -8.25
N TRP A 72 -3.79 -15.54 -7.09
CA TRP A 72 -2.97 -15.53 -5.88
C TRP A 72 -3.17 -16.82 -5.10
N GLY A 73 -2.07 -17.51 -4.81
CA GLY A 73 -2.06 -18.55 -3.79
C GLY A 73 -2.05 -17.95 -2.39
N GLU A 74 -2.64 -18.65 -1.43
CA GLU A 74 -2.74 -18.21 -0.04
C GLU A 74 -1.39 -17.76 0.55
N LYS A 75 -0.35 -18.59 0.42
CA LYS A 75 0.98 -18.28 0.92
C LYS A 75 1.50 -16.94 0.41
N ARG A 76 1.28 -16.65 -0.88
CA ARG A 76 1.73 -15.39 -1.51
C ARG A 76 0.95 -14.20 -0.97
N ALA A 77 -0.37 -14.35 -0.81
CA ALA A 77 -1.23 -13.31 -0.24
C ALA A 77 -0.87 -13.00 1.21
N ARG A 78 -0.62 -14.03 2.03
CA ARG A 78 -0.15 -13.87 3.42
C ARG A 78 1.16 -13.11 3.51
N ILE A 79 2.15 -13.49 2.69
CA ILE A 79 3.45 -12.79 2.66
C ILE A 79 3.26 -11.32 2.28
N ASP A 80 2.39 -11.03 1.31
CA ASP A 80 2.09 -9.66 0.88
C ASP A 80 1.44 -8.83 1.99
N VAL A 81 0.40 -9.35 2.67
CA VAL A 81 -0.23 -8.66 3.81
C VAL A 81 0.76 -8.41 4.94
N ILE A 82 1.54 -9.41 5.33
CA ILE A 82 2.55 -9.27 6.39
C ILE A 82 3.59 -8.20 5.99
N THR A 83 4.03 -8.22 4.73
CA THR A 83 4.98 -7.23 4.22
C THR A 83 4.39 -5.82 4.28
N LYS A 84 3.15 -5.65 3.82
CA LYS A 84 2.40 -4.38 3.92
C LYS A 84 2.31 -3.87 5.35
N LEU A 85 1.87 -4.72 6.28
CA LEU A 85 1.75 -4.36 7.70
C LEU A 85 3.10 -4.00 8.33
N ASN A 86 4.18 -4.67 7.96
CA ASN A 86 5.52 -4.33 8.45
C ASN A 86 6.02 -3.00 7.89
N LYS A 87 5.77 -2.71 6.60
CA LYS A 87 6.07 -1.38 6.01
C LYS A 87 5.27 -0.28 6.71
N GLU A 88 3.97 -0.50 6.92
CA GLU A 88 3.12 0.45 7.65
C GLU A 88 3.66 0.71 9.06
N ARG A 89 4.03 -0.33 9.82
CA ARG A 89 4.61 -0.18 11.16
C ARG A 89 5.86 0.70 11.15
N LEU A 90 6.74 0.54 10.15
CA LEU A 90 7.93 1.38 10.00
C LEU A 90 7.56 2.84 9.68
N ILE A 91 6.65 3.05 8.73
CA ILE A 91 6.22 4.39 8.30
C ILE A 91 5.52 5.13 9.45
N ARG A 92 4.73 4.43 10.27
CA ARG A 92 4.02 5.01 11.43
C ARG A 92 4.91 5.56 12.52
N ILE A 93 6.21 5.23 12.54
CA ILE A 93 7.19 5.88 13.42
C ILE A 93 7.32 7.38 13.07
N PHE A 94 7.14 7.73 11.80
CA PHE A 94 7.27 9.10 11.27
C PHE A 94 5.91 9.73 10.94
N HIS A 95 4.90 8.90 10.66
CA HIS A 95 3.55 9.34 10.32
C HIS A 95 2.49 8.44 10.96
N GLU A 96 2.12 8.71 12.22
CA GLU A 96 1.31 7.84 13.09
C GLU A 96 -0.01 7.36 12.45
N ASP A 97 -0.66 8.24 11.70
CA ASP A 97 -1.96 7.98 11.06
C ASP A 97 -1.86 7.28 9.69
N TYR A 98 -0.67 6.86 9.26
CA TYR A 98 -0.48 6.24 7.94
C TYR A 98 -1.28 4.93 7.81
N ASN A 99 -2.12 4.84 6.79
CA ASN A 99 -2.95 3.66 6.52
C ASN A 99 -2.67 3.07 5.14
N ILE A 100 -2.00 1.91 5.12
CA ILE A 100 -1.61 1.23 3.88
C ILE A 100 -2.78 0.64 3.10
N GLN A 101 -3.94 0.44 3.75
CA GLN A 101 -5.14 -0.06 3.05
C GLN A 101 -5.76 1.00 2.14
N HIS A 102 -5.63 2.28 2.51
CA HIS A 102 -6.18 3.39 1.71
C HIS A 102 -5.11 4.09 0.87
N ASN A 103 -3.86 4.09 1.32
CA ASN A 103 -2.65 4.61 0.65
C ASN A 103 -2.90 5.83 -0.25
N ASN A 104 -3.70 6.78 0.23
CA ASN A 104 -4.23 7.89 -0.55
C ASN A 104 -3.57 9.21 -0.13
N TYR A 105 -2.25 9.21 -0.16
CA TYR A 105 -1.45 10.32 0.31
C TYR A 105 -0.67 10.93 -0.85
N ASP A 106 -0.59 12.27 -0.89
CA ASP A 106 0.42 12.96 -1.68
C ASP A 106 1.72 13.04 -0.89
N PHE A 107 2.82 12.73 -1.57
CA PHE A 107 4.15 12.78 -1.00
C PHE A 107 4.79 14.15 -1.21
N VAL A 108 5.20 14.79 -0.11
CA VAL A 108 5.83 16.11 -0.13
C VAL A 108 7.21 16.05 0.52
N ILE A 109 8.23 16.52 -0.19
CA ILE A 109 9.55 16.85 0.40
C ILE A 109 9.49 18.30 0.87
N ASN A 110 9.65 18.53 2.17
CA ASN A 110 9.53 19.86 2.77
C ASN A 110 10.81 20.68 2.69
N SER A 111 11.95 20.02 2.86
CA SER A 111 13.27 20.66 2.79
C SER A 111 14.35 19.60 2.52
N VAL A 112 15.44 20.02 1.88
CA VAL A 112 16.68 19.24 1.75
C VAL A 112 17.77 19.99 2.50
N TYR A 113 18.44 19.35 3.46
CA TYR A 113 19.54 20.00 4.17
C TYR A 113 20.73 20.14 3.22
N GLN A 114 21.34 21.33 3.18
CA GLN A 114 22.38 21.68 2.21
C GLN A 114 23.77 21.83 2.82
N GLU A 115 23.94 21.68 4.14
CA GLU A 115 25.24 21.93 4.78
C GLU A 115 26.30 20.86 4.45
N ASP A 116 25.89 19.63 4.12
CA ASP A 116 26.80 18.50 3.88
C ASP A 116 27.19 18.34 2.39
N GLU A 117 27.73 19.40 1.77
CA GLU A 117 28.27 19.38 0.39
C GLU A 117 27.34 18.78 -0.70
N GLY A 118 26.03 18.69 -0.44
CA GLY A 118 25.04 18.07 -1.33
C GLY A 118 24.94 16.54 -1.25
N GLU A 119 25.52 15.89 -0.23
CA GLU A 119 25.39 14.44 0.01
C GLU A 119 23.92 14.05 0.24
N GLU A 120 23.20 14.79 1.08
CA GLU A 120 21.78 14.54 1.33
C GLU A 120 20.92 14.67 0.08
N LEU A 121 21.16 15.71 -0.72
CA LEU A 121 20.47 15.91 -2.00
C LEU A 121 20.72 14.73 -2.93
N ASN A 122 21.98 14.30 -3.07
CA ASN A 122 22.33 13.15 -3.90
C ASN A 122 21.65 11.86 -3.40
N ALA A 123 21.65 11.61 -2.09
CA ALA A 123 21.00 10.45 -1.50
C ALA A 123 19.48 10.46 -1.75
N LEU A 124 18.82 11.61 -1.55
CA LEU A 124 17.40 11.77 -1.85
C LEU A 124 17.10 11.54 -3.33
N VAL A 125 17.85 12.18 -4.24
CA VAL A 125 17.69 12.01 -5.69
C VAL A 125 17.84 10.54 -6.09
N ASN A 126 18.83 9.83 -5.53
CA ASN A 126 19.02 8.41 -5.81
C ASN A 126 17.83 7.56 -5.37
N VAL A 127 17.24 7.84 -4.20
CA VAL A 127 16.02 7.15 -3.74
C VAL A 127 14.84 7.40 -4.67
N LEU A 128 14.61 8.65 -5.08
CA LEU A 128 13.51 9.00 -5.97
C LEU A 128 13.67 8.39 -7.38
N LEU A 129 14.90 8.35 -7.91
CA LEU A 129 15.21 7.68 -9.19
C LEU A 129 15.04 6.17 -9.12
N LYS A 130 15.53 5.53 -8.04
CA LYS A 130 15.37 4.09 -7.80
C LYS A 130 13.89 3.68 -7.83
N ASN A 131 13.03 4.52 -7.25
CA ASN A 131 11.58 4.32 -7.21
C ASN A 131 10.83 4.80 -8.46
N LYS A 132 11.57 5.24 -9.48
CA LYS A 132 11.05 5.65 -10.80
C LYS A 132 9.88 6.62 -10.70
N ILE A 133 10.10 7.69 -9.94
CA ILE A 133 9.16 8.78 -9.84
C ILE A 133 8.87 9.40 -11.22
N TYR A 134 7.61 9.74 -11.47
CA TYR A 134 7.15 10.29 -12.73
C TYR A 134 6.34 11.57 -12.52
N TYR A 135 6.03 12.25 -13.60
CA TYR A 135 5.13 13.40 -13.65
C TYR A 135 4.32 13.35 -14.93
N LEU A 136 3.22 14.10 -14.94
CA LEU A 136 2.27 14.12 -16.03
C LEU A 136 2.36 15.46 -16.76
N ILE A 137 2.52 15.43 -18.08
CA ILE A 137 2.50 16.62 -18.93
C ILE A 137 1.30 16.50 -19.88
N ARG A 138 0.59 17.60 -20.12
CA ARG A 138 -0.40 17.67 -21.19
C ARG A 138 0.26 18.12 -22.48
N ASP A 139 0.01 17.39 -23.56
CA ASP A 139 0.48 17.78 -24.88
C ASP A 139 -0.47 18.78 -25.56
N GLU A 140 -0.12 19.16 -26.79
CA GLU A 140 -0.88 20.07 -27.65
C GLU A 140 -2.31 19.59 -27.97
N ASN A 141 -2.58 18.28 -27.86
CA ASN A 141 -3.89 17.69 -28.06
C ASN A 141 -4.66 17.51 -26.74
N ASN A 142 -4.15 18.08 -25.63
CA ASN A 142 -4.68 17.93 -24.28
C ASN A 142 -4.67 16.47 -23.77
N GLU A 143 -3.82 15.62 -24.36
CA GLU A 143 -3.58 14.26 -23.88
C GLU A 143 -2.54 14.26 -22.77
N THR A 144 -2.76 13.45 -21.74
CA THR A 144 -1.83 13.36 -20.60
C THR A 144 -0.77 12.30 -20.87
N LYS A 145 0.50 12.71 -20.87
CA LYS A 145 1.67 11.84 -21.07
C LYS A 145 2.49 11.70 -19.80
N THR A 146 2.94 10.47 -19.54
CA THR A 146 3.78 10.14 -18.40
C THR A 146 5.25 10.33 -18.76
N HIS A 147 5.97 11.08 -17.92
CA HIS A 147 7.41 11.31 -18.05
C HIS A 147 8.12 10.94 -16.75
N TYR A 148 9.28 10.28 -16.87
CA TYR A 148 10.12 10.00 -15.70
C TYR A 148 11.03 11.18 -15.42
N TYR A 149 11.27 11.43 -14.15
CA TYR A 149 12.28 12.40 -13.75
C TYR A 149 13.69 11.89 -14.08
N THR A 150 14.56 12.79 -14.55
CA THR A 150 16.01 12.55 -14.64
C THR A 150 16.70 13.06 -13.38
N LYS A 151 17.99 12.71 -13.21
CA LYS A 151 18.81 13.22 -12.12
C LYS A 151 18.83 14.76 -12.12
N GLU A 152 19.14 15.39 -13.27
CA GLU A 152 19.22 16.86 -13.33
C GLU A 152 17.86 17.52 -13.04
N HIS A 153 16.76 16.89 -13.49
CA HIS A 153 15.42 17.41 -13.24
C HIS A 153 15.07 17.35 -11.75
N LEU A 154 15.39 16.26 -11.05
CA LEU A 154 15.16 16.16 -9.62
C LEU A 154 16.00 17.14 -8.82
N GLU A 155 17.30 17.25 -9.13
CA GLU A 155 18.19 18.21 -8.48
C GLU A 155 17.65 19.64 -8.59
N LYS A 156 17.22 20.03 -9.80
CA LYS A 156 16.61 21.36 -10.03
C LYS A 156 15.27 21.52 -9.30
N THR A 157 14.44 20.48 -9.27
CA THR A 157 13.12 20.54 -8.61
C THR A 157 13.28 20.67 -7.10
N LEU A 158 14.19 19.88 -6.51
CA LEU A 158 14.45 19.84 -5.07
C LEU A 158 15.17 21.09 -4.53
N GLN A 159 15.76 21.91 -5.40
CA GLN A 159 16.21 23.26 -5.02
C GLN A 159 15.05 24.20 -4.64
N GLN A 160 13.81 23.88 -5.03
CA GLN A 160 12.62 24.69 -4.81
C GLN A 160 11.67 24.02 -3.82
N THR A 161 12.19 23.56 -2.68
CA THR A 161 11.36 22.97 -1.63
C THR A 161 10.43 24.02 -0.96
N PRO A 162 9.21 23.62 -0.54
CA PRO A 162 8.66 22.26 -0.57
C PRO A 162 8.23 21.81 -1.98
N VAL A 163 8.41 20.53 -2.28
CA VAL A 163 8.02 19.89 -3.55
C VAL A 163 6.98 18.82 -3.29
N ASN A 164 5.82 18.93 -3.93
CA ASN A 164 4.79 17.89 -3.93
C ASN A 164 4.93 17.00 -5.16
N PHE A 165 5.24 15.73 -4.95
CA PHE A 165 5.36 14.71 -5.99
C PHE A 165 4.07 13.91 -6.21
N GLY A 166 3.02 14.18 -5.43
CA GLY A 166 1.74 13.52 -5.52
C GLY A 166 1.84 12.02 -5.25
N GLN A 167 1.16 11.23 -6.09
CA GLN A 167 1.17 9.75 -6.08
C GLN A 167 1.90 9.18 -7.31
N HIS A 168 2.88 9.92 -7.84
CA HIS A 168 3.47 9.61 -9.14
C HIS A 168 4.70 8.71 -9.03
N PHE A 169 4.50 7.46 -8.62
CA PHE A 169 5.55 6.46 -8.43
C PHE A 169 5.20 5.17 -9.19
N ILE A 170 6.16 4.52 -9.86
CA ILE A 170 5.88 3.20 -10.47
C ILE A 170 5.69 2.14 -9.38
N GLN A 171 6.54 2.18 -8.36
CA GLN A 171 6.34 1.38 -7.14
C GLN A 171 5.30 2.06 -6.26
N ASN A 172 4.69 1.32 -5.34
CA ASN A 172 3.74 1.94 -4.43
C ASN A 172 4.45 2.92 -3.48
N LEU A 173 3.71 3.91 -2.98
CA LEU A 173 4.23 4.95 -2.08
C LEU A 173 4.95 4.37 -0.85
N GLU A 174 4.47 3.27 -0.26
CA GLU A 174 5.10 2.64 0.90
C GLU A 174 6.55 2.21 0.62
N ASP A 175 6.89 1.82 -0.60
CA ASP A 175 8.26 1.42 -0.97
C ASP A 175 9.19 2.63 -0.98
N VAL A 176 8.71 3.76 -1.50
CA VAL A 176 9.44 5.04 -1.50
C VAL A 176 9.72 5.47 -0.07
N LEU A 177 8.70 5.45 0.80
CA LEU A 177 8.84 5.87 2.20
C LEU A 177 9.81 4.98 2.97
N VAL A 178 9.75 3.66 2.78
CA VAL A 178 10.68 2.72 3.40
C VAL A 178 12.10 2.97 2.92
N ASP A 179 12.31 3.19 1.62
CA ASP A 179 13.63 3.50 1.07
C ASP A 179 14.18 4.83 1.62
N LEU A 180 13.33 5.85 1.76
CA LEU A 180 13.73 7.13 2.37
C LEU A 180 14.17 6.95 3.82
N ILE A 181 13.34 6.29 4.63
CA ILE A 181 13.64 6.01 6.04
C ILE A 181 14.95 5.24 6.19
N ASN A 182 15.18 4.23 5.35
CA ASN A 182 16.40 3.42 5.40
C ASN A 182 17.64 4.16 4.88
N THR A 183 17.47 5.15 4.00
CA THR A 183 18.58 5.93 3.42
C THR A 183 19.00 7.06 4.35
N ASN A 184 18.04 7.89 4.77
CA ASN A 184 18.25 8.94 5.74
C ASN A 184 16.92 9.25 6.46
N PRO A 185 16.75 8.86 7.74
CA PRO A 185 15.52 9.10 8.47
C PRO A 185 15.28 10.60 8.78
N TYR A 186 16.26 11.47 8.57
CA TYR A 186 16.16 12.91 8.81
C TYR A 186 15.68 13.70 7.58
N PHE A 187 15.47 13.06 6.42
CA PHE A 187 14.84 13.73 5.31
C PHE A 187 13.48 14.31 5.73
N SER A 188 13.29 15.61 5.48
CA SER A 188 12.06 16.30 5.87
C SER A 188 10.99 16.06 4.82
N TRP A 189 10.06 15.15 5.12
CA TRP A 189 8.92 14.83 4.26
C TRP A 189 7.63 14.73 5.05
N THR A 190 6.51 14.91 4.36
CA THR A 190 5.15 14.79 4.92
C THR A 190 4.23 14.10 3.93
N LEU A 191 3.15 13.54 4.45
CA LEU A 191 2.06 12.95 3.67
C LEU A 191 0.81 13.81 3.81
N LEU A 192 0.18 14.14 2.70
CA LEU A 192 -1.08 14.87 2.68
C LEU A 192 -2.19 13.92 2.23
N GLU A 193 -3.09 13.57 3.14
CA GLU A 193 -4.23 12.72 2.79
C GLU A 193 -5.18 13.46 1.86
N LYS A 194 -5.55 12.83 0.75
CA LYS A 194 -6.58 13.39 -0.13
C LYS A 194 -7.96 13.13 0.45
N THR A 195 -8.69 14.20 0.68
CA THR A 195 -10.14 14.13 0.88
C THR A 195 -10.77 13.64 -0.44
N LYS A 196 -11.53 12.55 -0.36
CA LYS A 196 -12.33 12.04 -1.48
C LYS A 196 -13.48 12.97 -1.82
#